data_AF-A0A3P1T0F8-F1
#
_entry.id   AF-A0A3P1T0F8-F1
#
_cell.length_a   1.000
_cell.length_b   1.000
_cell.length_c   1.000
_cell.angle_alpha   90.00
_cell.angle_beta   90.00
_cell.angle_gamma   90.00
#
_symmetry.space_group_name_H-M   'P 1'
#
loop_
_entity.id
_entity.type
_entity.pdbx_description
1 polymer ?
#
loop_
_entity_poly.entity_id
_entity_poly.type
_entity_poly.pdbx_seq_one_letter_code
_entity_poly.pdbx_strand_id
1 'polypeptide(L)'
;MSDVMQGISEDVQFNHEHADALITACNDAADTVENQTASRSSWLSHGLEDFSGYYAQLFQQNGSVQASDASLLVTRLREVVKAVQDLKASAKAEQERRQTARDWKKRQEDRGWWDHVTDWFTGGEAPPMGPPDPAPTFSVTPVTPPERQPLTGSGHTGTSSARPANLRSFATNSSGGNDELRPKATTASTAYSNFTGSCKWGSLSASGVFTGFDSYIAANDNDVSWANVVAGAFEAAGGDGVVTVANA
;
A
#
# COMPACT_ATOMS: atom_id res chain seq x y z
N MET A 1 -31.29 21.36 -15.38
CA MET A 1 -31.66 20.13 -14.66
C MET A 1 -30.79 19.02 -15.24
N SER A 2 -30.12 18.21 -14.41
CA SER A 2 -29.33 17.08 -14.91
C SER A 2 -30.24 16.01 -15.50
N ASP A 3 -29.81 15.39 -16.60
CA ASP A 3 -30.58 14.36 -17.30
C ASP A 3 -30.59 13.04 -16.50
N VAL A 4 -31.79 12.60 -16.11
CA VAL A 4 -32.01 11.34 -15.38
C VAL A 4 -31.67 10.12 -16.24
N MET A 5 -31.75 10.26 -17.56
CA MET A 5 -31.51 9.18 -18.53
C MET A 5 -30.06 9.10 -19.01
N GLN A 6 -29.17 9.92 -18.45
CA GLN A 6 -27.75 9.91 -18.79
C GLN A 6 -27.11 8.54 -18.48
N GLY A 7 -26.36 8.00 -19.44
CA GLY A 7 -25.53 6.79 -19.29
C GLY A 7 -26.29 5.46 -19.28
N ILE A 8 -27.62 5.45 -19.47
CA ILE A 8 -28.44 4.24 -19.31
C ILE A 8 -28.31 3.25 -20.47
N SER A 9 -27.71 3.64 -21.60
CA SER A 9 -27.54 2.78 -22.78
C SER A 9 -26.49 1.68 -22.60
N GLU A 10 -25.64 1.79 -21.59
CA GLU A 10 -24.57 0.84 -21.29
C GLU A 10 -24.50 0.54 -19.79
N ASP A 11 -23.88 -0.59 -19.45
CA ASP A 11 -23.56 -0.89 -18.06
C ASP A 11 -22.43 -0.01 -17.54
N VAL A 12 -22.36 0.13 -16.22
CA VAL A 12 -21.26 0.82 -15.56
C VAL A 12 -19.97 0.08 -15.88
N GLN A 13 -19.04 0.77 -16.53
CA GLN A 13 -17.73 0.23 -16.89
C GLN A 13 -16.85 0.13 -15.63
N PHE A 14 -17.07 -0.92 -14.84
CA PHE A 14 -16.37 -1.20 -13.59
C PHE A 14 -16.10 -2.70 -13.49
N ASN A 15 -14.83 -3.08 -13.30
CA ASN A 15 -14.45 -4.47 -13.16
C ASN A 15 -14.40 -4.87 -11.67
N HIS A 16 -15.46 -5.55 -11.21
CA HIS A 16 -15.55 -5.99 -9.81
C HIS A 16 -14.49 -7.02 -9.44
N GLU A 17 -14.09 -7.90 -10.36
CA GLU A 17 -13.05 -8.92 -10.13
C GLU A 17 -11.68 -8.28 -9.90
N HIS A 18 -11.28 -7.31 -10.73
CA HIS A 18 -10.03 -6.58 -10.52
C HIS A 18 -10.06 -5.71 -9.26
N ALA A 19 -11.24 -5.17 -8.90
CA ALA A 19 -11.40 -4.47 -7.62
C ALA A 19 -11.21 -5.42 -6.42
N ASP A 20 -11.79 -6.62 -6.48
CA ASP A 20 -11.60 -7.66 -5.45
C ASP A 20 -10.15 -8.14 -5.37
N ALA A 21 -9.50 -8.37 -6.51
CA ALA A 21 -8.09 -8.74 -6.56
C ALA A 21 -7.19 -7.67 -5.89
N LEU A 22 -7.47 -6.38 -6.12
CA LEU A 22 -6.74 -5.29 -5.47
C LEU A 22 -7.00 -5.24 -3.95
N ILE A 23 -8.25 -5.41 -3.52
CA ILE A 23 -8.60 -5.47 -2.10
C ILE A 23 -7.84 -6.61 -1.41
N THR A 24 -7.89 -7.81 -1.97
CA THR A 24 -7.18 -8.98 -1.43
C THR A 24 -5.68 -8.76 -1.40
N ALA A 25 -5.08 -8.29 -2.50
CA ALA A 25 -3.63 -8.08 -2.56
C ALA A 25 -3.13 -7.04 -1.56
N CYS A 26 -3.87 -5.94 -1.36
CA CYS A 26 -3.52 -4.92 -0.38
C CYS A 26 -3.68 -5.41 1.07
N ASN A 27 -4.75 -6.17 1.38
CA ASN A 27 -4.90 -6.78 2.70
C ASN A 27 -3.80 -7.80 2.98
N ASP A 28 -3.53 -8.72 2.06
CA ASP A 28 -2.46 -9.72 2.18
C ASP A 28 -1.10 -9.05 2.42
N ALA A 29 -0.81 -7.97 1.68
CA ALA A 29 0.40 -7.18 1.85
C ALA A 29 0.46 -6.53 3.25
N ALA A 30 -0.63 -5.88 3.67
CA ALA A 30 -0.71 -5.22 4.96
C ALA A 30 -0.53 -6.23 6.12
N ASP A 31 -1.20 -7.36 6.04
CA ASP A 31 -1.12 -8.42 7.04
C ASP A 31 0.27 -9.04 7.09
N THR A 32 0.93 -9.24 5.94
CA THR A 32 2.33 -9.74 5.90
C THR A 32 3.29 -8.76 6.58
N VAL A 33 3.16 -7.46 6.31
CA VAL A 33 3.98 -6.42 6.96
C VAL A 33 3.71 -6.37 8.47
N GLU A 34 2.43 -6.39 8.88
CA GLU A 34 2.03 -6.33 10.29
C GLU A 34 2.53 -7.57 11.07
N ASN A 35 2.41 -8.76 10.49
CA ASN A 35 2.87 -10.02 11.08
C ASN A 35 4.39 -10.09 11.28
N GLN A 36 5.18 -9.34 10.49
CA GLN A 36 6.63 -9.27 10.68
C GLN A 36 7.06 -8.32 11.81
N THR A 37 6.17 -7.49 12.35
CA THR A 37 6.53 -6.45 13.34
C THR A 37 7.25 -7.02 14.56
N ALA A 38 6.70 -8.09 15.16
CA ALA A 38 7.27 -8.71 16.33
C ALA A 38 8.63 -9.38 16.02
N SER A 39 8.72 -10.07 14.88
CA SER A 39 9.94 -10.73 14.42
C SER A 39 11.06 -9.72 14.16
N ARG A 40 10.78 -8.62 13.46
CA ARG A 40 11.76 -7.56 13.18
C ARG A 40 12.25 -6.87 14.45
N SER A 41 11.36 -6.63 15.42
CA SER A 41 11.73 -6.12 16.74
C SER A 41 12.66 -7.09 17.50
N SER A 42 12.36 -8.39 17.43
CA SER A 42 13.20 -9.43 18.04
C SER A 42 14.58 -9.50 17.38
N TRP A 43 14.65 -9.49 16.05
CA TRP A 43 15.92 -9.50 15.32
C TRP A 43 16.78 -8.27 15.63
N LEU A 44 16.15 -7.08 15.69
CA LEU A 44 16.82 -5.84 16.07
C LEU A 44 17.37 -5.94 17.50
N SER A 45 16.54 -6.39 18.45
CA SER A 45 16.92 -6.52 19.85
C SER A 45 18.10 -7.47 20.01
N HIS A 46 18.09 -8.62 19.33
CA HIS A 46 19.19 -9.57 19.34
C HIS A 46 20.47 -8.99 18.70
N GLY A 47 20.33 -8.25 17.60
CA GLY A 47 21.45 -7.53 16.98
C GLY A 47 22.08 -6.45 17.88
N LEU A 48 21.30 -5.90 18.84
CA LEU A 48 21.75 -4.91 19.81
C LEU A 48 22.37 -5.51 21.07
N GLU A 49 22.28 -6.82 21.30
CA GLU A 49 22.92 -7.48 22.45
C GLU A 49 24.45 -7.31 22.40
N ASP A 50 25.00 -6.72 23.48
CA ASP A 50 26.41 -6.32 23.60
C ASP A 50 26.91 -5.36 22.50
N PHE A 51 25.99 -4.70 21.79
CA PHE A 51 26.29 -3.64 20.85
C PHE A 51 26.31 -2.28 21.57
N SER A 52 27.48 -1.63 21.58
CA SER A 52 27.65 -0.29 22.18
C SER A 52 28.36 0.67 21.23
N GLY A 53 28.23 1.97 21.52
CA GLY A 53 28.84 3.05 20.75
C GLY A 53 27.90 3.69 19.73
N TYR A 54 28.47 4.49 18.83
CA TYR A 54 27.72 5.27 17.85
C TYR A 54 26.87 4.39 16.91
N TYR A 55 27.46 3.29 16.42
CA TYR A 55 26.75 2.39 15.50
C TYR A 55 25.57 1.67 16.15
N ALA A 56 25.62 1.40 17.46
CA ALA A 56 24.48 0.82 18.19
C ALA A 56 23.30 1.80 18.25
N GLN A 57 23.57 3.08 18.54
CA GLN A 57 22.55 4.13 18.59
C GLN A 57 21.90 4.31 17.21
N LEU A 58 22.71 4.33 16.16
CA LEU A 58 22.21 4.50 14.80
C LEU A 58 21.41 3.29 14.31
N PHE A 59 21.85 2.08 14.67
CA PHE A 59 21.11 0.86 14.40
C PHE A 59 19.73 0.85 15.08
N GLN A 60 19.68 1.26 16.36
CA GLN A 60 18.43 1.40 17.10
C GLN A 60 17.51 2.47 16.49
N GLN A 61 18.07 3.60 16.05
CA GLN A 61 17.32 4.67 15.40
C GLN A 61 16.72 4.18 14.06
N ASN A 62 17.52 3.53 13.22
CA ASN A 62 17.05 2.99 11.94
C ASN A 62 15.98 1.92 12.15
N GLY A 63 16.11 1.06 13.16
CA GLY A 63 15.06 0.12 13.55
C GLY A 63 13.75 0.80 13.97
N SER A 64 13.82 1.94 14.66
CA SER A 64 12.63 2.72 15.02
C SER A 64 11.97 3.39 13.82
N VAL A 65 12.77 3.90 12.88
CA VAL A 65 12.28 4.40 11.58
C VAL A 65 11.63 3.29 10.80
N GLN A 66 12.25 2.11 10.72
CA GLN A 66 11.71 0.93 10.05
C GLN A 66 10.34 0.51 10.60
N ALA A 67 10.17 0.48 11.92
CA ALA A 67 8.87 0.15 12.54
C ALA A 67 7.80 1.21 12.23
N SER A 68 8.19 2.47 12.17
CA SER A 68 7.29 3.57 11.80
C SER A 68 6.87 3.48 10.33
N ASP A 69 7.81 3.18 9.42
CA ASP A 69 7.55 2.97 8.00
C ASP A 69 6.58 1.81 7.76
N ALA A 70 6.78 0.69 8.47
CA ALA A 70 5.90 -0.47 8.39
C ALA A 70 4.46 -0.10 8.78
N SER A 71 4.28 0.63 9.88
CA SER A 71 2.97 1.08 10.37
C SER A 71 2.28 2.03 9.39
N LEU A 72 3.05 2.96 8.80
CA LEU A 72 2.55 3.87 7.77
C LEU A 72 2.12 3.10 6.52
N LEU A 73 2.94 2.17 6.04
CA LEU A 73 2.65 1.35 4.87
C LEU A 73 1.37 0.53 5.05
N VAL A 74 1.21 -0.16 6.19
CA VAL A 74 -0.01 -0.90 6.54
C VAL A 74 -1.23 0.03 6.49
N THR A 75 -1.11 1.22 7.06
CA THR A 75 -2.20 2.21 7.05
C THR A 75 -2.58 2.60 5.63
N ARG A 76 -1.60 2.93 4.77
CA ARG A 76 -1.86 3.34 3.37
C ARG A 76 -2.44 2.21 2.53
N LEU A 77 -1.99 0.97 2.71
CA LEU A 77 -2.58 -0.20 2.05
C LEU A 77 -4.05 -0.38 2.44
N ARG A 78 -4.39 -0.22 3.74
CA ARG A 78 -5.77 -0.28 4.22
C ARG A 78 -6.64 0.89 3.73
N GLU A 79 -6.06 2.07 3.55
CA GLU A 79 -6.75 3.21 2.90
C GLU A 79 -7.06 2.93 1.42
N VAL A 80 -6.15 2.28 0.68
CA VAL A 80 -6.42 1.81 -0.68
C VAL A 80 -7.60 0.84 -0.69
N VAL A 81 -7.61 -0.15 0.22
CA VAL A 81 -8.71 -1.12 0.35
C VAL A 81 -10.05 -0.40 0.54
N LYS A 82 -10.11 0.54 1.47
CA LYS A 82 -11.32 1.32 1.74
C LYS A 82 -11.78 2.11 0.51
N ALA A 83 -10.86 2.82 -0.16
CA ALA A 83 -11.19 3.59 -1.35
C ALA A 83 -11.74 2.71 -2.49
N VAL A 84 -11.19 1.50 -2.68
CA VAL A 84 -11.69 0.55 -3.67
C VAL A 84 -13.07 0.01 -3.26
N GLN A 85 -13.30 -0.28 -1.99
CA GLN A 85 -14.64 -0.69 -1.50
C GLN A 85 -15.68 0.40 -1.74
N ASP A 86 -15.36 1.67 -1.49
CA ASP A 86 -16.24 2.80 -1.75
C ASP A 86 -16.52 2.97 -3.25
N LEU A 87 -15.50 2.79 -4.11
CA LEU A 87 -15.67 2.75 -5.57
C LEU A 87 -16.60 1.62 -6.02
N LYS A 88 -16.44 0.41 -5.47
CA LYS A 88 -17.31 -0.74 -5.75
C LYS A 88 -18.76 -0.45 -5.38
N ALA A 89 -18.99 0.13 -4.20
CA ALA A 89 -20.32 0.47 -3.73
C ALA A 89 -20.99 1.51 -4.64
N SER A 90 -20.25 2.56 -5.02
CA SER A 90 -20.72 3.58 -5.97
C SER A 90 -21.05 2.98 -7.34
N ALA A 91 -20.17 2.13 -7.89
CA ALA A 91 -20.41 1.49 -9.18
C ALA A 91 -21.67 0.61 -9.16
N LYS A 92 -21.90 -0.12 -8.07
CA LYS A 92 -23.11 -0.93 -7.89
C LYS A 92 -24.38 -0.07 -7.83
N ALA A 93 -24.35 1.01 -7.05
CA ALA A 93 -25.49 1.92 -6.94
C ALA A 93 -25.84 2.57 -8.29
N GLU A 94 -24.84 3.02 -9.05
CA GLU A 94 -25.07 3.55 -10.39
C GLU A 94 -25.59 2.47 -11.36
N GLN A 95 -25.10 1.24 -11.27
CA GLN A 95 -25.58 0.13 -12.10
C GLN A 95 -27.05 -0.18 -11.81
N GLU A 96 -27.46 -0.21 -10.54
CA GLU A 96 -28.85 -0.39 -10.13
C GLU A 96 -29.75 0.77 -10.62
N ARG A 97 -29.24 2.01 -10.57
CA ARG A 97 -29.92 3.19 -11.12
C ARG A 97 -30.13 3.07 -12.63
N ARG A 98 -29.10 2.72 -13.39
CA ARG A 98 -29.17 2.53 -14.86
C ARG A 98 -30.13 1.41 -15.25
N GLN A 99 -30.11 0.30 -14.51
CA GLN A 99 -31.05 -0.80 -14.73
C GLN A 99 -32.49 -0.36 -14.48
N THR A 100 -32.76 0.29 -13.34
CA THR A 100 -34.08 0.86 -13.01
C THR A 100 -34.55 1.82 -14.10
N ALA A 101 -33.65 2.65 -14.63
CA ALA A 101 -33.95 3.59 -15.70
C ALA A 101 -34.33 2.91 -17.01
N ARG A 102 -33.57 1.88 -17.44
CA ARG A 102 -33.89 1.08 -18.64
C ARG A 102 -35.23 0.37 -18.51
N ASP A 103 -35.47 -0.20 -17.34
CA ASP A 103 -36.69 -0.91 -16.99
C ASP A 103 -37.93 -0.01 -17.02
N TRP A 104 -37.79 1.21 -16.50
CA TRP A 104 -38.82 2.23 -16.57
C TRP A 104 -39.04 2.68 -18.03
N LYS A 105 -37.96 2.96 -18.77
CA LYS A 105 -38.00 3.37 -20.18
C LYS A 105 -38.81 2.37 -21.02
N LYS A 106 -38.49 1.09 -20.90
CA LYS A 106 -39.17 0.00 -21.60
C LYS A 106 -40.67 -0.06 -21.28
N ARG A 107 -41.05 0.09 -20.00
CA ARG A 107 -42.47 0.12 -19.60
C ARG A 107 -43.23 1.30 -20.21
N GLN A 108 -42.57 2.45 -20.41
CA GLN A 108 -43.18 3.61 -21.07
C GLN A 108 -43.29 3.40 -22.61
N GLU A 109 -42.31 2.73 -23.22
CA GLU A 109 -42.37 2.27 -24.63
C GLU A 109 -43.57 1.34 -24.85
N ASP A 110 -43.71 0.31 -24.02
CA ASP A 110 -44.78 -0.69 -24.13
C ASP A 110 -46.20 -0.10 -23.92
N ARG A 111 -46.32 1.04 -23.22
CA ARG A 111 -47.59 1.75 -23.01
C ARG A 111 -47.96 2.69 -24.17
N GLY A 112 -47.12 2.82 -25.19
CA GLY A 112 -47.37 3.67 -26.36
C GLY A 112 -47.32 5.17 -26.05
N TRP A 113 -46.66 5.58 -24.96
CA TRP A 113 -46.60 6.97 -24.51
C TRP A 113 -45.39 7.75 -25.06
N TRP A 114 -44.66 7.20 -26.03
CA TRP A 114 -43.40 7.77 -26.50
C TRP A 114 -43.50 9.05 -27.33
N ASP A 115 -44.64 9.28 -27.99
CA ASP A 115 -44.89 10.56 -28.70
C ASP A 115 -45.08 11.75 -27.72
N HIS A 116 -45.11 11.51 -26.40
CA HIS A 116 -45.30 12.50 -25.34
C HIS A 116 -44.09 12.66 -24.39
N VAL A 117 -42.87 12.23 -24.76
CA VAL A 117 -41.69 12.41 -23.86
C VAL A 117 -41.37 13.91 -23.62
N THR A 118 -41.71 14.79 -24.55
CA THR A 118 -41.68 16.25 -24.33
C THR A 118 -42.75 16.74 -23.34
N ASP A 119 -43.81 15.96 -23.12
CA ASP A 119 -44.99 16.25 -22.28
C ASP A 119 -44.87 15.68 -20.84
N TRP A 120 -43.80 14.94 -20.53
CA TRP A 120 -43.58 14.41 -19.17
C TRP A 120 -43.34 15.52 -18.14
N PHE A 121 -42.71 16.64 -18.52
CA PHE A 121 -42.55 17.82 -17.67
C PHE A 121 -43.89 18.53 -17.34
N THR A 122 -44.99 18.16 -18.01
CA THR A 122 -46.32 18.78 -17.88
C THR A 122 -47.41 17.85 -17.33
N GLY A 123 -47.16 16.53 -17.13
CA GLY A 123 -48.17 15.66 -16.52
C GLY A 123 -47.94 14.13 -16.46
N GLY A 124 -46.74 13.61 -16.75
CA GLY A 124 -46.44 12.16 -16.70
C GLY A 124 -45.88 11.67 -15.35
N GLU A 125 -45.93 10.36 -15.10
CA GLU A 125 -45.33 9.74 -13.90
C GLU A 125 -43.80 9.89 -13.92
N ALA A 126 -43.24 10.53 -12.90
CA ALA A 126 -41.80 10.74 -12.79
C ALA A 126 -41.04 9.41 -12.71
N PRO A 127 -39.83 9.31 -13.31
CA PRO A 127 -39.00 8.14 -13.18
C PRO A 127 -38.68 7.86 -11.70
N PRO A 128 -38.68 6.59 -11.27
CA PRO A 128 -38.45 6.21 -9.88
C PRO A 128 -36.98 6.32 -9.45
N MET A 129 -36.16 7.09 -10.17
CA MET A 129 -34.74 7.28 -9.91
C MET A 129 -34.32 8.75 -10.05
N GLY A 130 -33.30 9.14 -9.30
CA GLY A 130 -32.64 10.44 -9.45
C GLY A 130 -31.67 10.49 -10.63
N PRO A 131 -31.10 11.68 -10.93
CA PRO A 131 -29.97 11.80 -11.85
C PRO A 131 -28.77 10.96 -11.37
N PRO A 132 -27.82 10.62 -12.27
CA PRO A 132 -26.59 9.92 -11.85
C PRO A 132 -25.82 10.73 -10.81
N ASP A 133 -25.31 10.03 -9.80
CA ASP A 133 -24.30 10.59 -8.91
C ASP A 133 -22.97 10.78 -9.67
N PRO A 134 -22.18 11.80 -9.31
CA PRO A 134 -20.87 11.98 -9.93
C PRO A 134 -19.96 10.80 -9.59
N ALA A 135 -19.23 10.31 -10.59
CA ALA A 135 -18.25 9.25 -10.41
C ALA A 135 -17.19 9.68 -9.37
N PRO A 136 -16.98 8.90 -8.28
CA PRO A 136 -16.14 9.33 -7.19
C PRO A 136 -14.65 9.27 -7.56
N THR A 137 -13.87 10.18 -6.98
CA THR A 137 -12.41 10.24 -7.15
C THR A 137 -11.75 10.18 -5.79
N PHE A 138 -10.82 9.23 -5.63
CA PHE A 138 -10.06 9.04 -4.41
C PHE A 138 -8.57 9.17 -4.66
N SER A 139 -7.86 9.66 -3.66
CA SER A 139 -6.41 9.69 -3.64
C SER A 139 -5.91 9.19 -2.30
N VAL A 140 -4.93 8.29 -2.31
CA VAL A 140 -4.24 7.84 -1.11
C VAL A 140 -2.87 8.52 -1.07
N THR A 141 -2.52 9.02 0.11
CA THR A 141 -1.23 9.71 0.28
C THR A 141 -0.09 8.72 0.03
N PRO A 142 0.94 9.09 -0.77
CA PRO A 142 2.10 8.25 -0.98
C PRO A 142 2.78 7.82 0.32
N VAL A 143 3.45 6.67 0.29
CA VAL A 143 4.37 6.27 1.36
C VAL A 143 5.75 6.81 1.00
N THR A 144 6.23 7.77 1.80
CA THR A 144 7.58 8.31 1.67
C THR A 144 8.36 7.96 2.94
N PRO A 145 9.11 6.85 2.95
CA PRO A 145 9.96 6.51 4.09
C PRO A 145 10.97 7.65 4.34
N PRO A 146 11.21 8.06 5.60
CA PRO A 146 12.33 8.94 5.91
C PRO A 146 13.63 8.29 5.44
N GLU A 147 14.58 9.11 4.99
CA GLU A 147 15.91 8.62 4.68
C GLU A 147 16.56 8.10 5.96
N ARG A 148 16.84 6.79 6.01
CA ARG A 148 17.67 6.20 7.07
C ARG A 148 19.08 6.74 6.91
N GLN A 149 19.71 7.14 8.01
CA GLN A 149 21.02 7.77 7.91
C GLN A 149 22.04 6.80 7.30
N PRO A 150 22.76 7.24 6.25
CA PRO A 150 23.80 6.43 5.65
C PRO A 150 24.92 6.24 6.68
N LEU A 151 25.28 4.99 6.90
CA LEU A 151 26.28 4.60 7.88
C LEU A 151 27.67 4.71 7.28
N THR A 152 28.16 5.94 7.14
CA THR A 152 29.53 6.20 6.68
C THR A 152 30.50 5.95 7.81
N GLY A 153 31.41 4.99 7.62
CA GLY A 153 32.42 4.61 8.60
C GLY A 153 33.60 5.57 8.72
N SER A 154 33.37 6.88 8.61
CA SER A 154 34.43 7.89 8.71
C SER A 154 33.97 9.14 9.44
N GLY A 155 34.74 9.61 10.42
CA GLY A 155 34.65 10.95 11.01
C GLY A 155 34.04 11.05 12.41
N HIS A 156 33.77 9.94 13.10
CA HIS A 156 33.24 9.98 14.46
C HIS A 156 34.32 9.64 15.50
N THR A 157 34.39 10.37 16.61
CA THR A 157 35.30 10.06 17.72
C THR A 157 34.70 8.98 18.64
N GLY A 158 35.53 8.12 19.23
CA GLY A 158 35.10 7.14 20.25
C GLY A 158 35.32 5.69 19.83
N THR A 159 34.68 4.77 20.54
CA THR A 159 34.75 3.32 20.27
C THR A 159 33.35 2.73 20.16
N SER A 160 33.21 1.69 19.34
CA SER A 160 32.01 0.86 19.29
C SER A 160 32.39 -0.59 19.59
N SER A 161 31.47 -1.35 20.21
CA SER A 161 31.64 -2.78 20.42
C SER A 161 30.46 -3.55 19.88
N ALA A 162 30.63 -4.73 19.30
CA ALA A 162 29.50 -5.57 18.91
C ALA A 162 29.87 -7.06 18.90
N ARG A 163 28.84 -7.92 18.84
CA ARG A 163 28.97 -9.32 18.45
C ARG A 163 28.71 -9.45 16.94
N PRO A 164 29.72 -9.74 16.11
CA PRO A 164 29.52 -9.87 14.67
C PRO A 164 28.45 -10.89 14.31
N ALA A 165 28.43 -12.03 15.01
CA ALA A 165 27.46 -13.10 14.78
C ALA A 165 26.00 -12.65 14.96
N ASN A 166 25.71 -11.76 15.91
CA ASN A 166 24.35 -11.23 16.13
C ASN A 166 23.93 -10.30 14.99
N LEU A 167 24.85 -9.48 14.48
CA LEU A 167 24.61 -8.64 13.30
C LEU A 167 24.39 -9.48 12.03
N ARG A 168 25.15 -10.58 11.85
CA ARG A 168 24.91 -11.56 10.77
C ARG A 168 23.55 -12.24 10.89
N SER A 169 23.14 -12.59 12.11
CA SER A 169 21.82 -13.16 12.40
C SER A 169 20.71 -12.18 12.05
N PHE A 170 20.82 -10.91 12.47
CA PHE A 170 19.90 -9.85 12.06
C PHE A 170 19.82 -9.74 10.53
N ALA A 171 20.96 -9.66 9.85
CA ALA A 171 21.01 -9.50 8.41
C ALA A 171 20.34 -10.68 7.67
N THR A 172 20.61 -11.91 8.11
CA THR A 172 20.02 -13.12 7.53
C THR A 172 18.50 -13.16 7.69
N ASN A 173 18.01 -12.92 8.92
CA ASN A 173 16.59 -12.95 9.20
C ASN A 173 15.84 -11.80 8.52
N SER A 174 16.40 -10.59 8.55
CA SER A 174 15.83 -9.43 7.87
C SER A 174 15.79 -9.61 6.35
N SER A 175 16.82 -10.24 5.75
CA SER A 175 16.81 -10.59 4.32
C SER A 175 15.66 -11.54 3.99
N GLY A 176 15.48 -12.61 4.77
CA GLY A 176 14.36 -13.53 4.59
C GLY A 176 13.00 -12.84 4.74
N GLY A 177 12.87 -11.93 5.71
CA GLY A 177 11.67 -11.10 5.85
C GLY A 177 11.44 -10.17 4.65
N ASN A 178 12.49 -9.63 4.04
CA ASN A 178 12.36 -8.80 2.83
C ASN A 178 11.91 -9.65 1.63
N ASP A 179 12.46 -10.85 1.48
CA ASP A 179 12.12 -11.77 0.39
C ASP A 179 10.66 -12.23 0.44
N GLU A 180 10.09 -12.37 1.64
CA GLU A 180 8.65 -12.63 1.83
C GLU A 180 7.76 -11.46 1.36
N LEU A 181 8.24 -10.21 1.50
CA LEU A 181 7.46 -9.01 1.15
C LEU A 181 7.46 -8.70 -0.36
N ARG A 182 8.55 -8.99 -1.08
CA ARG A 182 8.68 -8.70 -2.53
C ARG A 182 7.54 -9.23 -3.39
N PRO A 183 7.11 -10.52 -3.28
CA PRO A 183 5.99 -11.00 -4.08
C PRO A 183 4.67 -10.31 -3.72
N LYS A 184 4.48 -9.88 -2.46
CA LYS A 184 3.30 -9.12 -2.03
C LYS A 184 3.26 -7.74 -2.65
N ALA A 185 4.39 -7.01 -2.63
CA ALA A 185 4.52 -5.72 -3.29
C ALA A 185 4.23 -5.81 -4.80
N THR A 186 4.82 -6.80 -5.47
CA THR A 186 4.61 -7.05 -6.91
C THR A 186 3.14 -7.35 -7.23
N THR A 187 2.51 -8.22 -6.43
CA THR A 187 1.10 -8.60 -6.62
C THR A 187 0.17 -7.41 -6.44
N ALA A 188 0.38 -6.61 -5.38
CA ALA A 188 -0.44 -5.44 -5.10
C ALA A 188 -0.30 -4.35 -6.18
N SER A 189 0.93 -4.07 -6.63
CA SER A 189 1.20 -3.12 -7.72
C SER A 189 0.58 -3.57 -9.06
N THR A 190 0.63 -4.86 -9.36
CA THR A 190 0.00 -5.46 -10.55
C THR A 190 -1.52 -5.37 -10.48
N ALA A 191 -2.11 -5.71 -9.32
CA ALA A 191 -3.55 -5.61 -9.11
C ALA A 191 -4.04 -4.16 -9.24
N TYR A 192 -3.26 -3.19 -8.76
CA TYR A 192 -3.56 -1.76 -8.92
C TYR A 192 -3.56 -1.33 -10.39
N SER A 193 -2.56 -1.77 -11.15
CA SER A 193 -2.46 -1.48 -12.59
C SER A 193 -3.63 -2.08 -13.37
N ASN A 194 -4.02 -3.32 -13.05
CA ASN A 194 -5.18 -3.98 -13.67
C ASN A 194 -6.50 -3.27 -13.32
N PHE A 195 -6.69 -2.91 -12.05
CA PHE A 195 -7.87 -2.18 -11.59
C PHE A 195 -8.02 -0.82 -12.29
N THR A 196 -6.97 0.00 -12.28
CA THR A 196 -6.99 1.33 -12.91
C THR A 196 -7.06 1.28 -14.44
N GLY A 197 -6.51 0.22 -15.05
CA GLY A 197 -6.62 -0.02 -16.50
C GLY A 197 -8.04 -0.39 -16.95
N SER A 198 -8.77 -1.15 -16.13
CA SER A 198 -10.06 -1.76 -16.48
C SER A 198 -11.31 -1.02 -15.97
N CYS A 199 -11.21 -0.25 -14.89
CA CYS A 199 -12.33 0.52 -14.35
C CYS A 199 -12.37 1.93 -14.94
N LYS A 200 -13.55 2.33 -15.46
CA LYS A 200 -13.81 3.69 -16.00
C LYS A 200 -14.86 4.46 -15.19
N TRP A 201 -15.57 3.79 -14.28
CA TRP A 201 -16.41 4.45 -13.28
C TRP A 201 -15.61 4.79 -12.03
N GLY A 202 -15.41 6.08 -11.81
CA GLY A 202 -14.60 6.62 -10.73
C GLY A 202 -13.09 6.50 -11.00
N SER A 203 -12.28 7.03 -10.08
CA SER A 203 -10.83 6.96 -10.20
C SER A 203 -10.12 6.83 -8.85
N LEU A 204 -8.94 6.21 -8.87
CA LEU A 204 -8.08 6.02 -7.70
C LEU A 204 -6.63 6.37 -8.03
N SER A 205 -6.11 7.40 -7.38
CA SER A 205 -4.69 7.74 -7.41
C SER A 205 -3.99 7.17 -6.16
N ALA A 206 -3.22 6.10 -6.34
CA ALA A 206 -2.53 5.41 -5.24
C ALA A 206 -1.16 4.81 -5.63
N SER A 207 -0.65 5.12 -6.83
CA SER A 207 0.64 4.59 -7.32
C SER A 207 1.79 4.80 -6.32
N GLY A 208 1.82 5.95 -5.64
CA GLY A 208 2.82 6.28 -4.63
C GLY A 208 2.81 5.40 -3.38
N VAL A 209 1.73 4.67 -3.10
CA VAL A 209 1.70 3.66 -2.03
C VAL A 209 2.54 2.45 -2.43
N PHE A 210 2.40 1.98 -3.67
CA PHE A 210 3.12 0.81 -4.18
C PHE A 210 4.61 1.11 -4.40
N THR A 211 4.93 2.29 -4.97
CA THR A 211 6.33 2.76 -5.03
C THR A 211 6.95 2.92 -3.65
N GLY A 212 6.18 3.36 -2.66
CA GLY A 212 6.65 3.45 -1.28
C GLY A 212 6.82 2.09 -0.60
N PHE A 213 6.05 1.07 -1.00
CA PHE A 213 6.29 -0.30 -0.56
C PHE A 213 7.63 -0.82 -1.09
N ASP A 214 7.94 -0.61 -2.38
CA ASP A 214 9.24 -0.96 -2.93
C ASP A 214 10.38 -0.21 -2.22
N SER A 215 10.18 1.09 -1.94
CA SER A 215 11.14 1.90 -1.16
C SER A 215 11.34 1.37 0.26
N TYR A 216 10.29 0.90 0.93
CA TYR A 216 10.39 0.30 2.26
C TYR A 216 11.22 -0.99 2.24
N ILE A 217 11.01 -1.86 1.24
CA ILE A 217 11.81 -3.08 1.07
C ILE A 217 13.27 -2.71 0.79
N ALA A 218 13.52 -1.75 -0.11
CA ALA A 218 14.87 -1.28 -0.42
C ALA A 218 15.60 -0.68 0.80
N ALA A 219 14.90 0.07 1.64
CA ALA A 219 15.46 0.58 2.89
C ALA A 219 15.85 -0.56 3.85
N ASN A 220 15.03 -1.61 3.93
CA ASN A 220 15.36 -2.79 4.74
C ASN A 220 16.52 -3.59 4.15
N ASP A 221 16.68 -3.62 2.82
CA ASP A 221 17.84 -4.24 2.17
C ASP A 221 19.13 -3.48 2.49
N ASN A 222 19.04 -2.15 2.56
CA ASN A 222 20.17 -1.32 2.98
C ASN A 222 20.57 -1.60 4.43
N ASP A 223 19.61 -1.81 5.35
CA ASP A 223 19.92 -2.22 6.74
C ASP A 223 20.60 -3.59 6.80
N VAL A 224 20.20 -4.54 5.95
CA VAL A 224 20.84 -5.87 5.82
C VAL A 224 22.27 -5.73 5.31
N SER A 225 22.48 -4.95 4.25
CA SER A 225 23.81 -4.68 3.68
C SER A 225 24.72 -4.04 4.72
N TRP A 226 24.19 -3.04 5.43
CA TRP A 226 24.91 -2.36 6.49
C TRP A 226 25.33 -3.30 7.63
N ALA A 227 24.40 -4.10 8.15
CA ALA A 227 24.69 -5.01 9.26
C ALA A 227 25.80 -6.00 8.90
N ASN A 228 25.82 -6.47 7.64
CA ASN A 228 26.90 -7.30 7.11
C ASN A 228 28.25 -6.59 7.02
N VAL A 229 28.27 -5.32 6.60
CA VAL A 229 29.50 -4.51 6.54
C VAL A 229 30.07 -4.29 7.94
N VAL A 230 29.22 -3.93 8.91
CA VAL A 230 29.66 -3.69 10.30
C VAL A 230 30.12 -4.98 10.96
N ALA A 231 29.40 -6.10 10.77
CA ALA A 231 29.86 -7.41 11.23
C ALA A 231 31.26 -7.75 10.68
N GLY A 232 31.47 -7.56 9.37
CA GLY A 232 32.76 -7.79 8.73
C GLY A 232 33.90 -6.91 9.28
N ALA A 233 33.60 -5.64 9.61
CA ALA A 233 34.58 -4.74 10.22
C ALA A 233 35.00 -5.21 11.63
N PHE A 234 34.05 -5.66 12.44
CA PHE A 234 34.36 -6.23 13.77
C PHE A 234 35.09 -7.58 13.66
N GLU A 235 34.69 -8.46 12.73
CA GLU A 235 35.39 -9.74 12.47
C GLU A 235 36.87 -9.50 12.13
N ALA A 236 37.16 -8.53 11.25
CA ALA A 236 38.52 -8.16 10.86
C ALA A 236 39.37 -7.60 12.02
N ALA A 237 38.72 -7.06 13.06
CA ALA A 237 39.39 -6.43 14.20
C ALA A 237 39.58 -7.34 15.43
N GLY A 238 38.89 -8.49 15.54
CA GLY A 238 39.01 -9.30 16.77
C GLY A 238 38.27 -10.65 16.90
N GLY A 239 37.70 -11.22 15.84
CA GLY A 239 37.11 -12.59 15.89
C GLY A 239 35.69 -12.71 16.49
N ASP A 240 35.27 -13.94 16.81
CA ASP A 240 33.86 -14.36 17.05
C ASP A 240 33.19 -13.84 18.35
N GLY A 241 33.86 -12.96 19.10
CA GLY A 241 33.41 -12.45 20.40
C GLY A 241 32.81 -11.05 20.36
N VAL A 242 32.70 -10.40 21.53
CA VAL A 242 32.48 -8.95 21.59
C VAL A 242 33.80 -8.28 21.17
N VAL A 243 33.78 -7.56 20.07
CA VAL A 243 34.96 -6.85 19.54
C VAL A 243 34.75 -5.35 19.72
N THR A 244 35.76 -4.64 20.23
CA THR A 244 35.74 -3.17 20.36
C THR A 244 36.67 -2.55 19.32
N VAL A 245 36.16 -1.60 18.53
CA VAL A 245 36.91 -0.86 17.51
C VAL A 245 36.80 0.64 17.73
N ALA A 246 37.82 1.38 17.35
CA ALA A 246 37.69 2.84 17.24
C ALA A 246 36.68 3.17 16.14
N ASN A 247 35.86 4.20 16.37
CA ASN A 247 35.10 4.82 15.32
C ASN A 247 36.11 5.42 14.32
N ALA A 248 36.04 5.01 13.05
CA ALA A 248 36.81 5.60 11.97
C ALA A 248 36.14 6.87 11.47
#